data_AF-A0A947A4A6-F1
#
_entry.id   AF-A0A947A4A6-F1
#
_cell.length_a   1.000
_cell.length_b   1.000
_cell.length_c   1.000
_cell.angle_alpha   90.00
_cell.angle_beta   90.00
_cell.angle_gamma   90.00
#
_symmetry.space_group_name_H-M   'P 1'
#
loop_
_entity.id
_entity.type
_entity.pdbx_description
1 polymer ?
#
loop_
_entity_poly.entity_id
_entity_poly.type
_entity_poly.pdbx_seq_one_letter_code
_entity_poly.pdbx_strand_id
1 'polypeptide(L)'
;MSREELLAVQQDKYPHLFKIDRNLDQLVRGIELLSYVNPLNVEKEKHRFFASKYLYEPAFKYPKQKFNPYKLHRLFFAQPLERVTDPKLYQLYRDVLYHYANMVQCIETIGRGKEFYYNSLRIYGSPRERDVENAKFILHFPDEAPSGDMEKVFTAKDARAYFEDFARQFDFPLNIRSSTHIAADAMVSNATQTLMIKRNALFSKNQLLTLANHEIGVHLVTTFNGLLQPLKIFSHGFPKNVETQEGLAVFSEYMSGALTLKRLKELAYRVI
;
A
#
# COMPACT_ATOMS: atom_id res chain seq x y z
N MET A 1 -6.12 -6.27 -36.38
CA MET A 1 -4.80 -6.33 -35.74
C MET A 1 -4.94 -6.98 -34.38
N SER A 2 -4.09 -7.94 -34.04
CA SER A 2 -4.03 -8.54 -32.71
C SER A 2 -3.49 -7.53 -31.67
N ARG A 3 -3.64 -7.84 -30.37
CA ARG A 3 -3.07 -7.03 -29.28
C ARG A 3 -1.55 -6.92 -29.39
N GLU A 4 -0.89 -7.97 -29.84
CA GLU A 4 0.57 -8.04 -30.01
C GLU A 4 1.05 -7.17 -31.16
N GLU A 5 0.34 -7.18 -32.28
CA GLU A 5 0.62 -6.33 -33.44
C GLU A 5 0.47 -4.85 -33.08
N LEU A 6 -0.60 -4.49 -32.35
CA LEU A 6 -0.78 -3.12 -31.86
C LEU A 6 0.36 -2.71 -30.93
N LEU A 7 0.80 -3.60 -30.03
CA LEU A 7 1.90 -3.30 -29.13
C LEU A 7 3.23 -3.09 -29.87
N ALA A 8 3.53 -3.92 -30.86
CA ALA A 8 4.74 -3.77 -31.69
C ALA A 8 4.75 -2.39 -32.39
N VAL A 9 3.63 -2.00 -33.00
CA VAL A 9 3.49 -0.67 -33.62
C VAL A 9 3.71 0.46 -32.61
N GLN A 10 3.22 0.33 -31.36
CA GLN A 10 3.45 1.34 -30.33
C GLN A 10 4.91 1.37 -29.85
N GLN A 11 5.58 0.22 -29.77
CA GLN A 11 6.99 0.13 -29.39
C GLN A 11 7.90 0.78 -30.43
N ASP A 12 7.60 0.59 -31.72
CA ASP A 12 8.32 1.23 -32.81
C ASP A 12 8.07 2.74 -32.86
N LYS A 13 6.85 3.18 -32.52
CA LYS A 13 6.48 4.59 -32.45
C LYS A 13 7.10 5.32 -31.25
N TYR A 14 7.20 4.65 -30.09
CA TYR A 14 7.68 5.25 -28.84
C TYR A 14 8.85 4.48 -28.18
N PRO A 15 9.95 4.20 -28.91
CA PRO A 15 10.99 3.28 -28.43
C PRO A 15 11.72 3.80 -27.19
N HIS A 16 11.89 5.12 -27.07
CA HIS A 16 12.52 5.74 -25.91
C HIS A 16 11.66 5.63 -24.65
N LEU A 17 10.33 5.76 -24.79
CA LEU A 17 9.40 5.63 -23.67
C LEU A 17 9.46 4.22 -23.07
N PHE A 18 9.35 3.19 -23.90
CA PHE A 18 9.46 1.78 -23.45
C PHE A 18 10.83 1.45 -22.88
N LYS A 19 11.90 2.14 -23.31
CA LYS A 19 13.23 1.98 -22.70
C LYS A 19 13.29 2.62 -21.31
N ILE A 20 12.78 3.84 -21.16
CA ILE A 20 12.71 4.55 -19.87
C ILE A 20 11.83 3.77 -18.89
N ASP A 21 10.66 3.30 -19.32
CA ASP A 21 9.73 2.49 -18.52
C ASP A 21 10.40 1.22 -17.97
N ARG A 22 11.09 0.45 -18.83
CA ARG A 22 11.82 -0.75 -18.40
C ARG A 22 12.97 -0.43 -17.44
N ASN A 23 13.71 0.65 -17.69
CA ASN A 23 14.76 1.08 -16.78
C ASN A 23 14.18 1.48 -15.41
N LEU A 24 13.09 2.24 -15.43
CA LEU A 24 12.40 2.66 -14.22
C LEU A 24 11.92 1.44 -13.43
N ASP A 25 11.28 0.47 -14.08
CA ASP A 25 10.88 -0.80 -13.46
C ASP A 25 12.04 -1.46 -12.70
N GLN A 26 13.21 -1.57 -13.33
CA GLN A 26 14.39 -2.16 -12.70
C GLN A 26 14.90 -1.35 -11.50
N LEU A 27 14.83 -0.02 -11.56
CA LEU A 27 15.31 0.85 -10.48
C LEU A 27 14.38 0.86 -9.27
N VAL A 28 13.07 0.78 -9.49
CA VAL A 28 12.06 0.89 -8.42
C VAL A 28 11.63 -0.46 -7.89
N ARG A 29 11.97 -1.56 -8.58
CA ARG A 29 11.70 -2.93 -8.13
C ARG A 29 12.31 -3.15 -6.74
N GLY A 30 11.44 -3.31 -5.75
CA GLY A 30 11.82 -3.53 -4.35
C GLY A 30 11.95 -2.25 -3.49
N ILE A 31 11.66 -1.07 -4.04
CA ILE A 31 11.46 0.15 -3.24
C ILE A 31 10.01 0.15 -2.74
N GLU A 32 9.80 -0.38 -1.55
CA GLU A 32 8.49 -0.41 -0.89
C GLU A 32 8.61 0.26 0.49
N LEU A 33 8.07 1.49 0.63
CA LEU A 33 8.18 2.27 1.87
C LEU A 33 7.65 1.49 3.09
N LEU A 34 6.54 0.77 2.94
CA LEU A 34 5.93 -0.02 4.02
C LEU A 34 6.91 -1.03 4.63
N SER A 35 7.81 -1.60 3.81
CA SER A 35 8.81 -2.55 4.29
C SER A 35 9.88 -1.93 5.19
N TYR A 36 10.05 -0.60 5.17
CA TYR A 36 11.02 0.14 5.98
C TYR A 36 10.37 0.92 7.12
N VAL A 37 9.10 1.34 6.98
CA VAL A 37 8.39 2.11 8.02
C VAL A 37 7.80 1.22 9.12
N ASN A 38 7.62 -0.09 8.88
CA ASN A 38 7.15 -1.02 9.90
C ASN A 38 8.25 -1.32 10.92
N PRO A 39 8.09 -0.96 12.21
CA PRO A 39 9.11 -1.22 13.22
C PRO A 39 9.30 -2.73 13.49
N LEU A 40 10.53 -3.12 13.80
CA LEU A 40 10.90 -4.49 14.15
C LEU A 40 10.42 -4.90 15.55
N ASN A 41 10.13 -3.93 16.42
CA ASN A 41 9.79 -4.13 17.84
C ASN A 41 8.37 -3.65 18.20
N VAL A 42 7.43 -3.52 17.25
CA VAL A 42 6.06 -3.02 17.49
C VAL A 42 5.38 -3.67 18.69
N GLU A 43 5.29 -5.00 18.72
CA GLU A 43 4.57 -5.71 19.79
C GLU A 43 5.20 -5.48 21.17
N LYS A 44 6.53 -5.42 21.23
CA LYS A 44 7.27 -5.18 22.48
C LYS A 44 7.02 -3.77 23.00
N GLU A 45 7.11 -2.76 22.13
CA GLU A 45 6.89 -1.37 22.55
C GLU A 45 5.41 -1.10 22.86
N LYS A 46 4.50 -1.73 22.12
CA LYS A 46 3.06 -1.73 22.44
C LYS A 46 2.82 -2.25 23.85
N HIS A 47 3.37 -3.41 24.20
CA HIS A 47 3.19 -3.99 25.53
C HIS A 47 3.74 -3.10 26.65
N ARG A 48 4.89 -2.43 26.42
CA ARG A 48 5.48 -1.46 27.36
C ARG A 48 4.63 -0.21 27.53
N PHE A 49 4.12 0.33 26.43
CA PHE A 49 3.25 1.51 26.41
C PHE A 49 2.00 1.29 27.29
N PHE A 50 1.27 0.19 27.05
CA PHE A 50 0.09 -0.13 27.84
C PHE A 50 0.41 -0.48 29.30
N ALA A 51 1.49 -1.24 29.55
CA ALA A 51 1.91 -1.55 30.91
C ALA A 51 2.30 -0.30 31.72
N SER A 52 2.84 0.72 31.06
CA SER A 52 3.20 2.01 31.68
C SER A 52 2.00 2.94 31.94
N LYS A 53 0.77 2.51 31.61
CA LYS A 53 -0.43 3.38 31.58
C LYS A 53 -0.19 4.65 30.76
N TYR A 54 0.38 4.48 29.56
CA TYR A 54 0.57 5.54 28.56
C TYR A 54 1.63 6.60 28.91
N LEU A 55 2.48 6.37 29.92
CA LEU A 55 3.53 7.30 30.33
C LEU A 55 4.87 7.09 29.60
N TYR A 56 5.06 5.92 28.99
CA TYR A 56 6.26 5.60 28.23
C TYR A 56 6.13 6.04 26.77
N GLU A 57 7.15 6.69 26.21
CA GLU A 57 7.20 6.96 24.77
C GLU A 57 7.84 5.76 24.03
N PRO A 58 7.13 5.09 23.10
CA PRO A 58 7.64 3.94 22.36
C PRO A 58 8.94 4.22 21.59
N ALA A 59 10.00 3.48 21.88
CA ALA A 59 11.27 3.57 21.15
C ALA A 59 11.33 2.55 20.00
N PHE A 60 10.83 2.94 18.83
CA PHE A 60 10.79 2.06 17.65
C PHE A 60 12.16 1.85 17.00
N LYS A 61 12.40 0.62 16.54
CA LYS A 61 13.57 0.22 15.76
C LYS A 61 13.15 -0.18 14.35
N TYR A 62 13.75 0.41 13.34
CA TYR A 62 13.36 0.21 11.94
C TYR A 62 14.35 -0.70 11.19
N PRO A 63 13.88 -1.40 10.14
CA PRO A 63 14.73 -2.12 9.20
C PRO A 63 15.83 -1.24 8.60
N LYS A 64 17.02 -1.81 8.39
CA LYS A 64 18.11 -1.10 7.70
C LYS A 64 17.82 -0.98 6.22
N GLN A 65 18.14 0.17 5.64
CA GLN A 65 18.10 0.42 4.21
C GLN A 65 19.02 -0.56 3.46
N LYS A 66 18.52 -1.15 2.37
CA LYS A 66 19.25 -2.17 1.57
C LYS A 66 19.82 -1.64 0.25
N PHE A 67 19.81 -0.33 0.06
CA PHE A 67 20.22 0.31 -1.20
C PHE A 67 20.95 1.63 -0.92
N ASN A 68 21.68 2.14 -1.92
CA ASN A 68 22.37 3.42 -1.83
C ASN A 68 21.46 4.54 -2.40
N PRO A 69 20.94 5.46 -1.57
CA PRO A 69 19.99 6.48 -2.00
C PRO A 69 20.61 7.44 -3.03
N TYR A 70 21.85 7.91 -2.80
CA TYR A 70 22.55 8.78 -3.74
C TYR A 70 22.74 8.14 -5.14
N LYS A 71 23.07 6.84 -5.19
CA LYS A 71 23.18 6.09 -6.45
C LYS A 71 21.83 6.04 -7.17
N LEU A 72 20.74 5.75 -6.46
CA LEU A 72 19.40 5.72 -7.07
C LEU A 72 18.97 7.08 -7.59
N HIS A 73 19.17 8.15 -6.82
CA HIS A 73 18.87 9.51 -7.28
C HIS A 73 19.55 9.84 -8.62
N ARG A 74 20.85 9.56 -8.72
CA ARG A 74 21.59 9.75 -9.96
C ARG A 74 21.02 8.91 -11.11
N LEU A 75 20.60 7.67 -10.86
CA LEU A 75 20.03 6.80 -11.89
C LEU A 75 18.63 7.25 -12.33
N PHE A 76 17.81 7.80 -11.42
CA PHE A 76 16.53 8.39 -11.77
C PHE A 76 16.70 9.63 -12.66
N PHE A 77 17.57 10.55 -12.27
CA PHE A 77 17.78 11.79 -13.03
C PHE A 77 18.66 11.64 -14.28
N ALA A 78 19.28 10.47 -14.47
CA ALA A 78 19.98 10.12 -15.71
C ALA A 78 19.06 9.53 -16.80
N GLN A 79 17.77 9.31 -16.53
CA GLN A 79 16.84 8.86 -17.57
C GLN A 79 16.68 9.94 -18.65
N PRO A 80 16.85 9.62 -19.95
CA PRO A 80 16.85 10.60 -21.02
C PRO A 80 15.43 11.03 -21.41
N LEU A 81 14.72 11.67 -20.49
CA LEU A 81 13.33 12.09 -20.68
C LEU A 81 13.17 13.05 -21.86
N GLU A 82 14.19 13.83 -22.21
CA GLU A 82 14.18 14.78 -23.33
C GLU A 82 13.91 14.09 -24.68
N ARG A 83 14.09 12.78 -24.76
CA ARG A 83 13.78 11.97 -25.95
C ARG A 83 12.31 11.60 -26.08
N VAL A 84 11.49 11.86 -25.05
CA VAL A 84 10.04 11.71 -25.10
C VAL A 84 9.45 12.99 -25.68
N THR A 85 8.99 12.91 -26.93
CA THR A 85 8.53 14.08 -27.70
C THR A 85 7.14 14.56 -27.30
N ASP A 86 6.28 13.67 -26.80
CA ASP A 86 4.94 14.03 -26.32
C ASP A 86 5.04 14.75 -24.96
N PRO A 87 4.57 16.01 -24.85
CA PRO A 87 4.70 16.78 -23.62
C PRO A 87 3.95 16.19 -22.41
N LYS A 88 2.83 15.50 -22.64
CA LYS A 88 2.05 14.89 -21.56
C LYS A 88 2.75 13.66 -21.02
N LEU A 89 3.29 12.81 -21.89
CA LEU A 89 4.08 11.65 -21.49
C LEU A 89 5.38 12.07 -20.81
N TYR A 90 6.04 13.12 -21.32
CA TYR A 90 7.21 13.71 -20.68
C TYR A 90 6.88 14.10 -19.23
N GLN A 91 5.82 14.89 -19.04
CA GLN A 91 5.42 15.37 -17.72
C GLN A 91 5.03 14.22 -16.79
N LEU A 92 4.28 13.22 -17.29
CA LEU A 92 3.89 12.04 -16.53
C LEU A 92 5.11 11.29 -15.98
N TYR A 93 6.08 10.96 -16.83
CA TYR A 93 7.26 10.21 -16.40
C TYR A 93 8.19 11.06 -15.52
N ARG A 94 8.25 12.37 -15.77
CA ARG A 94 8.95 13.31 -14.88
C ARG A 94 8.36 13.26 -13.48
N ASP A 95 7.04 13.32 -13.35
CA ASP A 95 6.35 13.26 -12.05
C ASP A 95 6.57 11.92 -11.34
N VAL A 96 6.56 10.81 -12.09
CA VAL A 96 6.89 9.48 -11.57
C VAL A 96 8.33 9.42 -11.03
N LEU A 97 9.32 9.94 -11.77
CA LEU A 97 10.72 9.97 -11.30
C LEU A 97 10.87 10.81 -10.03
N TYR A 98 10.25 11.99 -9.98
CA TYR A 98 10.27 12.82 -8.76
C TYR A 98 9.58 12.12 -7.59
N HIS A 99 8.48 11.42 -7.83
CA HIS A 99 7.79 10.66 -6.79
C HIS A 99 8.71 9.59 -6.17
N TYR A 100 9.40 8.79 -6.98
CA TYR A 100 10.35 7.79 -6.46
C TYR A 100 11.58 8.41 -5.81
N ALA A 101 12.10 9.52 -6.34
CA ALA A 101 13.16 10.26 -5.68
C ALA A 101 12.73 10.71 -4.27
N ASN A 102 11.54 11.30 -4.15
CA ASN A 102 11.00 11.72 -2.84
C ASN A 102 10.79 10.51 -1.92
N MET A 103 10.32 9.38 -2.46
CA MET A 103 10.15 8.14 -1.69
C MET A 103 11.49 7.62 -1.14
N VAL A 104 12.56 7.67 -1.93
CA VAL A 104 13.91 7.30 -1.48
C VAL A 104 14.38 8.22 -0.35
N GLN A 105 14.16 9.53 -0.44
CA GLN A 105 14.48 10.49 0.64
C GLN A 105 13.66 10.22 1.90
N CYS A 106 12.37 9.87 1.74
CA CYS A 106 11.51 9.48 2.84
C CYS A 106 12.07 8.23 3.55
N ILE A 107 12.46 7.20 2.81
CA ILE A 107 13.09 5.98 3.38
C ILE A 107 14.40 6.31 4.12
N GLU A 108 15.26 7.15 3.54
CA GLU A 108 16.55 7.53 4.12
C GLU A 108 16.42 8.27 5.47
N THR A 109 15.30 8.97 5.65
CA THR A 109 15.07 9.82 6.82
C THR A 109 14.24 9.14 7.91
N ILE A 110 13.79 7.89 7.72
CA ILE A 110 13.07 7.11 8.73
C ILE A 110 13.84 7.12 10.07
N GLY A 111 13.13 7.49 11.15
CA GLY A 111 13.71 7.60 12.49
C GLY A 111 14.43 8.90 12.80
N ARG A 112 14.54 9.85 11.85
CA ARG A 112 15.17 11.17 12.05
C ARG A 112 14.19 12.30 12.42
N GLY A 113 13.04 11.96 13.01
CA GLY A 113 12.05 12.94 13.49
C GLY A 113 11.48 13.83 12.37
N LYS A 114 11.75 15.14 12.45
CA LYS A 114 11.17 16.15 11.54
C LYS A 114 11.54 15.94 10.06
N GLU A 115 12.73 15.43 9.77
CA GLU A 115 13.15 15.15 8.39
C GLU A 115 12.23 14.13 7.72
N PHE A 116 11.93 13.02 8.41
CA PHE A 116 10.98 12.03 7.94
C PHE A 116 9.58 12.62 7.76
N TYR A 117 9.13 13.41 8.75
CA TYR A 117 7.82 14.03 8.73
C TYR A 117 7.60 14.90 7.48
N TYR A 118 8.54 15.80 7.17
CA TYR A 118 8.41 16.66 5.98
C TYR A 118 8.51 15.88 4.66
N ASN A 119 9.35 14.84 4.59
CA ASN A 119 9.44 13.99 3.41
C ASN A 119 8.16 13.15 3.21
N SER A 120 7.57 12.67 4.31
CA SER A 120 6.28 11.96 4.28
C SER A 120 5.15 12.89 3.81
N LEU A 121 5.06 14.11 4.36
CA LEU A 121 4.09 15.12 3.93
C LEU A 121 4.21 15.47 2.45
N ARG A 122 5.43 15.50 1.89
CA ARG A 122 5.64 15.77 0.46
C ARG A 122 5.04 14.68 -0.44
N ILE A 123 4.99 13.44 0.03
CA ILE A 123 4.47 12.29 -0.74
C ILE A 123 2.97 12.13 -0.53
N TYR A 124 2.53 12.16 0.73
CA TYR A 124 1.16 11.79 1.13
C TYR A 124 0.27 12.99 1.44
N GLY A 125 0.84 14.17 1.60
CA GLY A 125 0.11 15.36 2.04
C GLY A 125 -0.27 15.31 3.52
N SER A 126 -1.11 16.26 3.92
CA SER A 126 -1.76 16.30 5.22
C SER A 126 -3.28 16.22 5.05
N PRO A 127 -4.02 15.75 6.06
CA PRO A 127 -5.47 15.92 6.09
C PRO A 127 -5.87 17.39 5.90
N ARG A 128 -6.94 17.63 5.16
CA ARG A 128 -7.57 18.95 5.02
C ARG A 128 -8.56 19.17 6.16
N GLU A 129 -8.97 20.42 6.36
CA GLU A 129 -9.96 20.80 7.37
C GLU A 129 -11.27 19.98 7.25
N ARG A 130 -11.78 19.82 6.02
CA ARG A 130 -12.95 18.97 5.75
C ARG A 130 -12.75 17.52 6.17
N ASP A 131 -11.54 16.97 6.00
CA ASP A 131 -11.24 15.59 6.38
C ASP A 131 -11.32 15.44 7.91
N VAL A 132 -10.83 16.45 8.65
CA VAL A 132 -10.90 16.54 10.12
C VAL A 132 -12.34 16.73 10.61
N GLU A 133 -13.14 17.56 9.95
CA GLU A 133 -14.55 17.76 10.26
C GLU A 133 -15.35 16.45 10.08
N ASN A 134 -15.14 15.75 8.97
CA ASN A 134 -15.77 14.45 8.72
C ASN A 134 -15.36 13.41 9.77
N ALA A 135 -14.07 13.35 10.12
CA ALA A 135 -13.57 12.44 11.14
C ALA A 135 -14.23 12.72 12.49
N LYS A 136 -14.27 14.00 12.91
CA LYS A 136 -14.97 14.41 14.12
C LYS A 136 -16.44 14.00 14.05
N PHE A 137 -17.15 14.29 12.97
CA PHE A 137 -18.55 13.92 12.79
C PHE A 137 -18.80 12.42 13.00
N ILE A 138 -18.00 11.55 12.38
CA ILE A 138 -18.09 10.09 12.56
C ILE A 138 -17.89 9.69 14.03
N LEU A 139 -16.96 10.34 14.72
CA LEU A 139 -16.65 10.03 16.13
C LEU A 139 -17.75 10.46 17.12
N HIS A 140 -18.69 11.34 16.73
CA HIS A 140 -19.81 11.73 17.60
C HIS A 140 -20.90 10.66 17.71
N PHE A 141 -20.96 9.70 16.78
CA PHE A 141 -21.96 8.64 16.85
C PHE A 141 -21.68 7.68 18.00
N PRO A 142 -22.72 7.12 18.66
CA PRO A 142 -22.53 6.06 19.66
C PRO A 142 -21.93 4.80 19.03
N ASP A 143 -21.29 3.95 19.83
CA ASP A 143 -20.79 2.66 19.34
C ASP A 143 -21.94 1.73 18.96
N GLU A 144 -21.73 0.90 17.94
CA GLU A 144 -22.66 -0.16 17.54
C GLU A 144 -22.71 -1.26 18.61
N ALA A 145 -23.89 -1.87 18.77
CA ALA A 145 -24.04 -3.04 19.63
C ALA A 145 -23.16 -4.19 19.11
N PRO A 146 -22.55 -5.00 20.00
CA PRO A 146 -21.77 -6.16 19.59
C PRO A 146 -22.61 -7.12 18.74
N SER A 147 -22.10 -7.49 17.58
CA SER A 147 -22.67 -8.55 16.74
C SER A 147 -21.80 -9.81 16.83
N GLY A 148 -22.42 -10.99 16.78
CA GLY A 148 -21.70 -12.27 16.77
C GLY A 148 -20.71 -12.38 15.59
N ASP A 149 -20.98 -11.69 14.47
CA ASP A 149 -20.06 -11.65 13.32
C ASP A 149 -18.75 -10.87 13.61
N MET A 150 -18.67 -10.17 14.75
CA MET A 150 -17.49 -9.45 15.25
C MET A 150 -16.66 -10.29 16.24
N GLU A 151 -17.13 -11.47 16.66
CA GLU A 151 -16.38 -12.36 17.53
C GLU A 151 -15.21 -13.02 16.79
N LYS A 152 -14.01 -12.92 17.37
CA LYS A 152 -12.77 -13.44 16.79
C LYS A 152 -12.61 -14.93 17.09
N VAL A 153 -13.29 -15.78 16.32
CA VAL A 153 -13.30 -17.23 16.50
C VAL A 153 -12.47 -17.99 15.45
N PHE A 154 -12.15 -17.37 14.32
CA PHE A 154 -11.44 -18.02 13.22
C PHE A 154 -9.93 -17.91 13.38
N THR A 155 -9.21 -19.01 13.17
CA THR A 155 -7.75 -19.03 13.23
C THR A 155 -7.12 -18.54 11.92
N ALA A 156 -5.81 -18.28 11.94
CA ALA A 156 -5.06 -17.99 10.72
C ALA A 156 -5.16 -19.09 9.64
N LYS A 157 -5.40 -20.36 10.02
CA LYS A 157 -5.61 -21.47 9.08
C LYS A 157 -6.98 -21.36 8.41
N ASP A 158 -8.02 -21.01 9.18
CA ASP A 158 -9.37 -20.80 8.66
C ASP A 158 -9.41 -19.58 7.74
N ALA A 159 -8.74 -18.49 8.14
CA ALA A 159 -8.57 -17.30 7.32
C ALA A 159 -7.92 -17.62 5.97
N ARG A 160 -6.84 -18.43 5.99
CA ARG A 160 -6.17 -18.88 4.77
C ARG A 160 -7.13 -19.62 3.84
N ALA A 161 -7.89 -20.59 4.36
CA ALA A 161 -8.85 -21.34 3.55
C ALA A 161 -9.94 -20.44 2.96
N TYR A 162 -10.45 -19.48 3.74
CA TYR A 162 -11.43 -18.50 3.29
C TYR A 162 -10.87 -17.62 2.14
N PHE A 163 -9.65 -17.11 2.28
CA PHE A 163 -9.02 -16.29 1.26
C PHE A 163 -8.68 -17.06 -0.02
N GLU A 164 -8.26 -18.32 0.11
CA GLU A 164 -8.05 -19.22 -1.04
C GLU A 164 -9.36 -19.46 -1.80
N ASP A 165 -10.47 -19.66 -1.09
CA ASP A 165 -11.80 -19.85 -1.69
C ASP A 165 -12.29 -18.58 -2.40
N PHE A 166 -12.25 -17.44 -1.70
CA PHE A 166 -12.63 -16.13 -2.26
C PHE A 166 -11.84 -15.79 -3.52
N ALA A 167 -10.55 -16.12 -3.57
CA ALA A 167 -9.71 -15.81 -4.72
C ALA A 167 -10.00 -16.65 -5.97
N ARG A 168 -10.71 -17.80 -5.86
CA ARG A 168 -11.03 -18.65 -7.01
C ARG A 168 -11.90 -17.97 -8.06
N GLN A 169 -12.61 -16.91 -7.68
CA GLN A 169 -13.41 -16.12 -8.62
C GLN A 169 -12.55 -15.24 -9.55
N PHE A 170 -11.25 -15.14 -9.29
CA PHE A 170 -10.31 -14.35 -10.09
C PHE A 170 -9.29 -15.23 -10.80
N ASP A 171 -8.84 -14.78 -11.97
CA ASP A 171 -7.86 -15.49 -12.80
C ASP A 171 -6.43 -14.98 -12.53
N PHE A 172 -5.94 -15.17 -11.29
CA PHE A 172 -4.54 -14.91 -10.94
C PHE A 172 -4.04 -15.85 -9.83
N PRO A 173 -2.72 -16.13 -9.77
CA PRO A 173 -2.16 -16.97 -8.72
C PRO A 173 -2.15 -16.24 -7.36
N LEU A 174 -2.77 -16.85 -6.35
CA LEU A 174 -2.70 -16.35 -4.97
C LEU A 174 -1.53 -16.98 -4.21
N ASN A 175 -0.61 -16.16 -3.71
CA ASN A 175 0.44 -16.58 -2.80
C ASN A 175 0.11 -16.10 -1.38
N ILE A 176 -0.05 -17.03 -0.43
CA ILE A 176 -0.32 -16.70 0.97
C ILE A 176 0.88 -17.10 1.84
N ARG A 177 1.37 -16.17 2.66
CA ARG A 177 2.46 -16.42 3.62
C ARG A 177 2.09 -15.99 5.02
N SER A 178 2.56 -16.74 6.01
CA SER A 178 2.40 -16.34 7.42
C SER A 178 3.58 -15.49 7.89
N SER A 179 3.30 -14.35 8.53
CA SER A 179 4.31 -13.41 9.03
C SER A 179 4.14 -13.09 10.51
N THR A 180 5.25 -12.82 11.20
CA THR A 180 5.29 -12.31 12.58
C THR A 180 5.55 -10.81 12.65
N HIS A 181 5.89 -10.17 11.51
CA HIS A 181 6.41 -8.81 11.44
C HIS A 181 5.47 -7.84 10.72
N ILE A 182 4.16 -8.12 10.74
CA ILE A 182 3.13 -7.22 10.20
C ILE A 182 2.29 -6.64 11.33
N ALA A 183 1.98 -5.36 11.24
CA ALA A 183 1.17 -4.65 12.23
C ALA A 183 -0.31 -5.06 12.15
N ALA A 184 -0.82 -5.28 10.93
CA ALA A 184 -2.17 -5.72 10.65
C ALA A 184 -2.34 -7.24 10.79
N ASP A 185 -3.58 -7.70 10.95
CA ASP A 185 -3.91 -9.13 11.02
C ASP A 185 -3.69 -9.83 9.65
N ALA A 186 -3.90 -9.10 8.54
CA ALA A 186 -3.45 -9.47 7.20
C ALA A 186 -3.08 -8.20 6.39
N MET A 187 -2.24 -8.35 5.37
CA MET A 187 -1.91 -7.29 4.40
C MET A 187 -1.36 -7.87 3.10
N VAL A 188 -1.49 -7.15 1.99
CA VAL A 188 -0.86 -7.50 0.72
C VAL A 188 0.46 -6.76 0.53
N SER A 189 1.48 -7.48 0.05
CA SER A 189 2.67 -6.88 -0.56
C SER A 189 2.54 -6.94 -2.07
N ASN A 190 2.32 -5.79 -2.70
CA ASN A 190 2.18 -5.67 -4.15
C ASN A 190 3.48 -6.10 -4.87
N ALA A 191 4.64 -5.78 -4.28
CA ALA A 191 5.95 -6.13 -4.84
C ALA A 191 6.20 -7.65 -4.92
N THR A 192 5.64 -8.41 -3.98
CA THR A 192 5.79 -9.88 -3.94
C THR A 192 4.52 -10.63 -4.32
N GLN A 193 3.45 -9.91 -4.69
CA GLN A 193 2.13 -10.46 -5.04
C GLN A 193 1.63 -11.45 -3.97
N THR A 194 1.88 -11.12 -2.70
CA THR A 194 1.70 -12.04 -1.59
C THR A 194 0.75 -11.45 -0.56
N LEU A 195 -0.27 -12.22 -0.18
CA LEU A 195 -1.10 -11.96 0.99
C LEU A 195 -0.39 -12.50 2.24
N MET A 196 -0.05 -11.61 3.16
CA MET A 196 0.61 -11.93 4.41
C MET A 196 -0.43 -12.02 5.52
N ILE A 197 -0.49 -13.15 6.24
CA ILE A 197 -1.38 -13.37 7.38
C ILE A 197 -0.55 -13.41 8.66
N LYS A 198 -0.97 -12.69 9.71
CA LYS A 198 -0.25 -12.64 10.98
C LYS A 198 -0.34 -13.98 11.69
N ARG A 199 0.81 -14.51 12.15
CA ARG A 199 0.85 -15.76 12.93
C ARG A 199 0.08 -15.56 14.25
N ASN A 200 -0.81 -16.50 14.56
CA ASN A 200 -1.66 -16.51 15.76
C ASN A 200 -2.71 -15.39 15.83
N ALA A 201 -3.00 -14.70 14.72
CA ALA A 201 -4.16 -13.82 14.67
C ALA A 201 -5.46 -14.62 14.72
N LEU A 202 -6.44 -14.07 15.43
CA LEU A 202 -7.83 -14.51 15.40
C LEU A 202 -8.65 -13.50 14.62
N PHE A 203 -9.54 -14.01 13.78
CA PHE A 203 -10.37 -13.24 12.87
C PHE A 203 -11.83 -13.42 13.22
N SER A 204 -12.63 -12.37 13.04
CA SER A 204 -14.08 -12.48 13.00
C SER A 204 -14.57 -12.73 11.58
N LYS A 205 -15.82 -13.17 11.44
CA LYS A 205 -16.44 -13.36 10.12
C LYS A 205 -16.46 -12.05 9.33
N ASN A 206 -16.83 -10.94 9.96
CA ASN A 206 -16.80 -9.62 9.34
C ASN A 206 -15.37 -9.20 8.94
N GLN A 207 -14.35 -9.50 9.75
CA GLN A 207 -12.96 -9.20 9.39
C GLN A 207 -12.49 -10.01 8.18
N LEU A 208 -12.85 -11.30 8.08
CA LEU A 208 -12.52 -12.11 6.91
C LEU A 208 -13.14 -11.51 5.64
N LEU A 209 -14.43 -11.15 5.70
CA LEU A 209 -15.13 -10.50 4.59
C LEU A 209 -14.50 -9.16 4.20
N THR A 210 -14.19 -8.31 5.20
CA THR A 210 -13.55 -7.01 5.01
C THR A 210 -12.20 -7.17 4.30
N LEU A 211 -11.33 -8.03 4.84
CA LEU A 211 -9.98 -8.25 4.32
C LEU A 211 -10.01 -8.90 2.93
N ALA A 212 -10.92 -9.83 2.66
CA ALA A 212 -11.04 -10.44 1.34
C ALA A 212 -11.41 -9.40 0.28
N ASN A 213 -12.41 -8.57 0.55
CA ASN A 213 -12.83 -7.54 -0.41
C ASN A 213 -11.82 -6.39 -0.56
N HIS A 214 -11.12 -6.04 0.52
CA HIS A 214 -10.11 -4.98 0.54
C HIS A 214 -8.78 -5.45 -0.09
N GLU A 215 -8.16 -6.47 0.50
CA GLU A 215 -6.81 -6.91 0.14
C GLU A 215 -6.81 -7.71 -1.17
N ILE A 216 -7.75 -8.64 -1.34
CA ILE A 216 -7.81 -9.48 -2.55
C ILE A 216 -8.60 -8.77 -3.64
N GLY A 217 -9.84 -8.36 -3.32
CA GLY A 217 -10.78 -7.77 -4.27
C GLY A 217 -10.36 -6.43 -4.87
N VAL A 218 -9.45 -5.69 -4.20
CA VAL A 218 -8.92 -4.42 -4.72
C VAL A 218 -7.41 -4.46 -4.91
N HIS A 219 -6.61 -4.62 -3.85
CA HIS A 219 -5.14 -4.51 -3.96
C HIS A 219 -4.53 -5.58 -4.89
N LEU A 220 -4.85 -6.87 -4.71
CA LEU A 220 -4.32 -7.91 -5.60
C LEU A 220 -4.90 -7.83 -7.01
N VAL A 221 -6.23 -7.68 -7.16
CA VAL A 221 -6.87 -7.55 -8.47
C VAL A 221 -6.25 -6.41 -9.28
N THR A 222 -6.09 -5.23 -8.69
CA THR A 222 -5.50 -4.08 -9.40
C THR A 222 -4.02 -4.27 -9.67
N THR A 223 -3.27 -4.93 -8.77
CA THR A 223 -1.87 -5.29 -8.98
C THR A 223 -1.69 -6.22 -10.18
N PHE A 224 -2.44 -7.32 -10.25
CA PHE A 224 -2.39 -8.26 -11.38
C PHE A 224 -2.85 -7.60 -12.69
N ASN A 225 -3.90 -6.79 -12.65
CA ASN A 225 -4.33 -6.01 -13.82
C ASN A 225 -3.24 -5.04 -14.31
N GLY A 226 -2.50 -4.41 -13.40
CA GLY A 226 -1.37 -3.54 -13.72
C GLY A 226 -0.20 -4.30 -14.34
N LEU A 227 0.09 -5.52 -13.86
CA LEU A 227 1.16 -6.38 -14.39
C LEU A 227 0.89 -6.87 -15.81
N LEU A 228 -0.38 -7.04 -16.17
CA LEU A 228 -0.83 -7.39 -17.52
C LEU A 228 -0.70 -6.22 -18.51
N GLN A 229 -0.37 -5.00 -18.05
CA GLN A 229 -0.16 -3.86 -18.93
C GLN A 229 1.23 -3.90 -19.59
N PRO A 230 1.34 -3.40 -20.85
CA PRO A 230 2.63 -3.40 -21.54
C PRO A 230 3.69 -2.50 -20.91
N LEU A 231 3.27 -1.36 -20.36
CA LEU A 231 4.13 -0.43 -19.62
C LEU A 231 4.11 -0.77 -18.13
N LYS A 232 5.29 -0.85 -17.52
CA LYS A 232 5.48 -1.26 -16.12
C LYS A 232 5.13 -0.18 -15.12
N ILE A 233 5.08 1.09 -15.51
CA ILE A 233 4.52 2.15 -14.67
C ILE A 233 3.11 1.82 -14.13
N PHE A 234 2.29 1.07 -14.88
CA PHE A 234 0.94 0.69 -14.43
C PHE A 234 0.95 -0.34 -13.31
N SER A 235 1.96 -1.22 -13.24
CA SER A 235 2.11 -2.16 -12.12
C SER A 235 2.64 -1.51 -10.85
N HIS A 236 3.34 -0.37 -10.98
CA HIS A 236 3.82 0.37 -9.81
C HIS A 236 2.85 1.45 -9.34
N GLY A 237 2.01 1.94 -10.24
CA GLY A 237 1.06 3.01 -9.99
C GLY A 237 1.63 4.41 -10.20
N PHE A 238 0.72 5.38 -10.26
CA PHE A 238 1.05 6.79 -10.48
C PHE A 238 1.24 7.55 -9.17
N PRO A 239 1.94 8.71 -9.19
CA PRO A 239 2.00 9.58 -8.02
C PRO A 239 0.61 9.85 -7.47
N LYS A 240 0.44 9.75 -6.15
CA LYS A 240 -0.82 9.94 -5.41
C LYS A 240 -1.91 8.88 -5.68
N ASN A 241 -1.60 7.73 -6.27
CA ASN A 241 -2.56 6.64 -6.46
C ASN A 241 -3.08 6.02 -5.14
N VAL A 242 -2.32 6.15 -4.04
CA VAL A 242 -2.65 5.54 -2.73
C VAL A 242 -4.02 6.01 -2.23
N GLU A 243 -4.35 7.30 -2.36
CA GLU A 243 -5.66 7.84 -1.97
C GLU A 243 -6.80 7.13 -2.72
N THR A 244 -6.66 6.96 -4.03
CA THR A 244 -7.66 6.26 -4.85
C THR A 244 -7.72 4.76 -4.52
N GLN A 245 -6.58 4.10 -4.30
CA GLN A 245 -6.51 2.68 -3.97
C GLN A 245 -7.18 2.39 -2.63
N GLU A 246 -6.80 3.11 -1.57
CA GLU A 246 -7.39 2.95 -0.24
C GLU A 246 -8.88 3.37 -0.25
N GLY A 247 -9.23 4.44 -0.96
CA GLY A 247 -10.62 4.87 -1.10
C GLY A 247 -11.49 3.83 -1.80
N LEU A 248 -11.00 3.21 -2.89
CA LEU A 248 -11.69 2.13 -3.57
C LEU A 248 -11.79 0.88 -2.70
N ALA A 249 -10.76 0.58 -1.91
CA ALA A 249 -10.77 -0.55 -0.98
C ALA A 249 -11.81 -0.37 0.14
N VAL A 250 -11.88 0.81 0.76
CA VAL A 250 -12.94 1.14 1.74
C VAL A 250 -14.33 1.16 1.09
N PHE A 251 -14.45 1.63 -0.15
CA PHE A 251 -15.70 1.54 -0.89
C PHE A 251 -16.11 0.09 -1.17
N SER A 252 -15.15 -0.81 -1.44
CA SER A 252 -15.38 -2.25 -1.57
C SER A 252 -15.84 -2.87 -0.24
N GLU A 253 -15.26 -2.44 0.90
CA GLU A 253 -15.76 -2.82 2.24
C GLU A 253 -17.24 -2.42 2.40
N TYR A 254 -17.64 -1.23 1.94
CA TYR A 254 -19.03 -0.77 1.99
C TYR A 254 -19.95 -1.60 1.10
N MET A 255 -19.59 -1.78 -0.18
CA MET A 255 -20.42 -2.48 -1.16
C MET A 255 -20.61 -3.97 -0.85
N SER A 256 -19.66 -4.57 -0.13
CA SER A 256 -19.76 -5.95 0.36
C SER A 256 -20.54 -6.09 1.67
N GLY A 257 -21.02 -4.98 2.26
CA GLY A 257 -21.69 -4.98 3.56
C GLY A 257 -20.76 -5.26 4.74
N ALA A 258 -19.44 -5.13 4.55
CA ALA A 258 -18.44 -5.42 5.57
C ALA A 258 -18.06 -4.17 6.39
N LEU A 259 -18.27 -2.96 5.85
CA LEU A 259 -17.93 -1.71 6.52
C LEU A 259 -18.83 -1.45 7.74
N THR A 260 -18.23 -1.39 8.92
CA THR A 260 -18.90 -1.13 10.21
C THR A 260 -18.64 0.29 10.71
N LEU A 261 -19.46 0.81 11.63
CA LEU A 261 -19.17 2.09 12.28
C LEU A 261 -17.85 2.03 13.07
N LYS A 262 -17.54 0.90 13.71
CA LYS A 262 -16.24 0.70 14.38
C LYS A 262 -15.08 0.91 13.40
N ARG A 263 -15.16 0.34 12.20
CA ARG A 263 -14.15 0.50 11.15
C ARG A 263 -14.06 1.96 10.66
N LEU A 264 -15.19 2.64 10.47
CA LEU A 264 -15.20 4.06 10.14
C LEU A 264 -14.56 4.92 11.22
N LYS A 265 -14.83 4.64 12.50
CA LYS A 265 -14.18 5.31 13.63
C LYS A 265 -12.67 5.05 13.68
N GLU A 266 -12.22 3.83 13.41
CA GLU A 266 -10.78 3.52 13.29
C GLU A 266 -10.10 4.37 12.21
N LEU A 267 -10.75 4.58 11.06
CA LEU A 267 -10.25 5.46 10.00
C LEU A 267 -10.28 6.93 10.43
N ALA A 268 -11.35 7.38 11.09
CA ALA A 268 -11.46 8.74 11.62
C ALA A 268 -10.36 9.07 12.64
N TYR A 269 -10.02 8.13 13.54
CA TYR A 269 -8.90 8.31 14.47
C TYR A 269 -7.53 8.41 13.81
N ARG A 270 -7.35 7.93 12.57
CA ARG A 270 -6.09 8.10 11.82
C ARG A 270 -5.94 9.50 11.21
N VAL A 271 -7.05 10.25 11.13
CA VAL A 271 -7.07 11.63 10.60
C VAL A 271 -6.68 12.64 11.69
N ILE A 272 -6.95 12.33 12.95
CA ILE A 272 -6.80 13.23 14.11
C ILE A 272 -5.44 13.06 14.79
#